data_AF-A0A2R6HY79-F1
#
_entry.id   AF-A0A2R6HY79-F1
#
_cell.length_a   1.000
_cell.length_b   1.000
_cell.length_c   1.000
_cell.angle_alpha   90.00
_cell.angle_beta   90.00
_cell.angle_gamma   90.00
#
_symmetry.space_group_name_H-M   'P 1'
#
loop_
_entity.id
_entity.type
_entity.pdbx_description
1 polymer ?
#
loop_
_entity_poly.entity_id
_entity_poly.type
_entity_poly.pdbx_seq_one_letter_code
_entity_poly.pdbx_strand_id
1 'polypeptide(L)'
;MYTGKTGQPCCLCGREETSTRIEIPPRAVQLLDNSSPIAWRDIEGDVSLHFCEGDWETVRDLVLDAGMSPLPRCNAARASFVLREDFEALLNDVRDEPDQTPLERELLEEADRVIAEYDDADALHSERDLVQARVVRWALEELGQLPTA
;
A
#
# COMPACT_ATOMS: atom_id res chain seq x y z
N MET A 1 -28.54 -11.39 2.15
CA MET A 1 -27.47 -11.05 3.10
C MET A 1 -26.15 -11.40 2.44
N TYR A 2 -25.56 -10.46 1.70
CA TYR A 2 -24.24 -10.64 1.10
C TYR A 2 -23.23 -10.49 2.23
N THR A 3 -22.68 -11.60 2.71
CA THR A 3 -21.53 -11.59 3.61
C THR A 3 -20.32 -11.28 2.74
N GLY A 4 -20.14 -10.02 2.36
CA GLY A 4 -18.92 -9.55 1.75
C GLY A 4 -17.77 -10.06 2.62
N LYS A 5 -16.83 -10.79 2.03
CA LYS A 5 -15.68 -11.30 2.79
C LYS A 5 -14.96 -10.09 3.38
N THR A 6 -15.17 -9.83 4.67
CA THR A 6 -14.40 -8.91 5.51
C THR A 6 -13.00 -9.47 5.82
N GLY A 7 -12.46 -10.27 4.90
CA GLY A 7 -11.14 -10.84 5.05
C GLY A 7 -10.12 -9.81 4.61
N GLN A 8 -9.02 -9.71 5.35
CA GLN A 8 -7.82 -9.00 4.94
C GLN A 8 -6.78 -10.06 4.53
N PRO A 9 -6.99 -10.81 3.42
CA PRO A 9 -6.15 -11.95 3.09
C PRO A 9 -4.75 -11.48 2.65
N CYS A 10 -3.79 -12.40 2.75
CA CYS A 10 -2.43 -12.13 2.31
C CYS A 10 -2.38 -11.74 0.82
N CYS A 11 -1.74 -10.62 0.47
CA CYS A 11 -1.71 -10.11 -0.91
C CYS A 11 -1.09 -11.13 -1.89
N LEU A 12 -0.12 -11.95 -1.45
CA LEU A 12 0.64 -12.89 -2.29
C LEU A 12 -0.08 -14.24 -2.44
N CYS A 13 -0.35 -14.95 -1.34
CA CYS A 13 -0.94 -16.29 -1.41
C CYS A 13 -2.46 -16.36 -1.18
N GLY A 14 -3.07 -15.32 -0.61
CA GLY A 14 -4.52 -15.28 -0.33
C GLY A 14 -4.96 -16.00 0.95
N ARG A 15 -4.04 -16.39 1.84
CA ARG A 15 -4.39 -16.92 3.17
C ARG A 15 -5.17 -15.88 3.97
N GLU A 16 -6.23 -16.31 4.66
CA GLU A 16 -7.09 -15.42 5.45
C GLU A 16 -6.44 -15.00 6.78
N GLU A 17 -5.49 -15.79 7.30
CA GLU A 17 -4.72 -15.45 8.50
C GLU A 17 -3.46 -14.65 8.13
N THR A 18 -3.44 -13.39 8.55
CA THR A 18 -2.34 -12.45 8.31
C THR A 18 -1.79 -11.90 9.61
N SER A 19 -0.47 -11.76 9.69
CA SER A 19 0.22 -11.27 10.89
C SER A 19 0.79 -9.87 10.71
N THR A 20 1.02 -9.43 9.47
CA THR A 20 1.66 -8.15 9.17
C THR A 20 0.85 -7.36 8.16
N ARG A 21 0.86 -6.03 8.33
CA ARG A 21 0.27 -5.05 7.43
C ARG A 21 1.28 -3.97 7.11
N ILE A 22 1.30 -3.51 5.86
CA ILE A 22 1.98 -2.27 5.45
C ILE A 22 0.99 -1.38 4.70
N GLU A 23 1.24 -0.08 4.74
CA GLU A 23 0.48 0.92 4.00
C GLU A 23 1.26 1.43 2.79
N ILE A 24 0.56 1.63 1.68
CA ILE A 24 1.11 2.23 0.46
C ILE A 24 0.22 3.40 0.01
N PRO A 25 0.76 4.37 -0.75
CA PRO A 25 -0.04 5.45 -1.30
C PRO A 25 -1.10 4.92 -2.28
N PRO A 26 -2.26 5.58 -2.41
CA PRO A 26 -3.32 5.16 -3.34
C PRO A 26 -2.86 4.87 -4.75
N ARG A 27 -2.02 5.76 -5.29
CA ARG A 27 -1.50 5.64 -6.65
C ARG A 27 -0.64 4.39 -6.85
N ALA A 28 -0.02 3.87 -5.78
CA ALA A 28 0.79 2.65 -5.80
C ALA A 28 -0.04 1.38 -6.05
N VAL A 29 -1.37 1.43 -5.91
CA VAL A 29 -2.24 0.31 -6.29
C VAL A 29 -2.05 -0.08 -7.76
N GLN A 30 -1.66 0.87 -8.63
CA GLN A 30 -1.39 0.62 -10.05
C GLN A 30 -0.20 -0.32 -10.28
N LEU A 31 0.72 -0.42 -9.32
CA LEU A 31 1.89 -1.29 -9.39
C LEU A 31 1.58 -2.72 -8.94
N LEU A 32 0.37 -2.99 -8.45
CA LEU A 32 -0.07 -4.31 -8.02
C LEU A 32 -0.48 -5.19 -9.21
N ASP A 33 -0.40 -6.50 -9.02
CA ASP A 33 -0.94 -7.46 -9.99
C ASP A 33 -2.48 -7.40 -10.01
N ASN A 34 -3.07 -7.49 -11.20
CA ASN A 34 -4.53 -7.35 -11.42
C ASN A 34 -5.14 -6.00 -10.99
N SER A 35 -4.34 -4.92 -10.99
CA SER A 35 -4.78 -3.57 -10.59
C SER A 35 -5.61 -2.82 -11.63
N SER A 36 -5.61 -3.25 -12.90
CA SER A 36 -6.17 -2.48 -14.03
C SER A 36 -7.61 -1.97 -13.85
N PRO A 37 -8.53 -2.67 -13.17
CA PRO A 37 -9.89 -2.17 -12.94
C PRO A 37 -10.02 -1.11 -11.82
N ILE A 38 -8.97 -0.83 -11.04
CA ILE A 38 -9.06 0.01 -9.84
C ILE A 38 -8.88 1.49 -10.20
N ALA A 39 -9.90 2.30 -9.94
CA ALA A 39 -9.83 3.75 -10.05
C ALA A 39 -9.11 4.33 -8.82
N TRP A 40 -7.77 4.35 -8.85
CA TRP A 40 -6.94 4.78 -7.71
C TRP A 40 -7.24 6.21 -7.22
N ARG A 41 -7.74 7.06 -8.13
CA ARG A 41 -8.19 8.42 -7.84
C ARG A 41 -9.40 8.47 -6.91
N ASP A 42 -10.24 7.44 -6.93
CA ASP A 42 -11.42 7.31 -6.07
C ASP A 42 -11.13 6.68 -4.70
N ILE A 43 -9.87 6.31 -4.43
CA ILE A 43 -9.46 5.76 -3.13
C ILE A 43 -9.38 6.88 -2.09
N GLU A 44 -10.05 6.70 -0.96
CA GLU A 44 -9.92 7.56 0.22
C GLU A 44 -8.92 6.95 1.21
N GLY A 45 -7.88 7.71 1.57
CA GLY A 45 -6.88 7.27 2.55
C GLY A 45 -5.76 6.43 1.92
N ASP A 46 -5.14 5.56 2.70
CA ASP A 46 -4.07 4.66 2.28
C ASP A 46 -4.61 3.33 1.72
N VAL A 47 -3.72 2.55 1.10
CA VAL A 47 -4.00 1.18 0.67
C VAL A 47 -3.24 0.21 1.56
N SER A 48 -3.97 -0.64 2.26
CA SER A 48 -3.38 -1.64 3.16
C SER A 48 -3.10 -2.95 2.42
N LEU A 49 -1.87 -3.45 2.56
CA LEU A 49 -1.46 -4.78 2.12
C LEU A 49 -1.18 -5.66 3.32
N HIS A 50 -1.75 -6.86 3.32
CA HIS A 50 -1.59 -7.83 4.41
C HIS A 50 -0.71 -9.01 3.99
N PHE A 51 0.02 -9.56 4.95
CA PHE A 51 0.92 -10.69 4.75
C PHE A 51 0.73 -11.74 5.84
N CYS A 52 0.69 -13.02 5.42
CA CYS A 52 0.85 -14.12 6.37
C CYS A 52 2.32 -14.24 6.78
N GLU A 53 2.60 -14.94 7.88
CA GLU A 53 3.96 -15.03 8.45
C GLU A 53 5.02 -15.48 7.44
N GLY A 54 4.77 -16.56 6.69
CA GLY A 54 5.76 -17.08 5.73
C GLY A 54 5.98 -16.19 4.50
N ASP A 55 4.93 -15.55 4.00
CA ASP A 55 5.07 -14.59 2.90
C ASP A 55 5.73 -13.29 3.39
N TRP A 56 5.50 -12.91 4.65
CA TRP A 56 6.15 -11.75 5.26
C TRP A 56 7.66 -11.93 5.39
N GLU A 57 8.13 -13.11 5.82
CA GLU A 57 9.56 -13.45 5.82
C GLU A 57 10.15 -13.30 4.42
N THR A 58 9.47 -13.83 3.40
CA THR A 58 9.90 -13.71 2.00
C THR A 58 9.96 -12.25 1.54
N VAL A 59 8.97 -11.43 1.92
CA VAL A 59 8.91 -10.00 1.56
C VAL A 59 10.02 -9.22 2.25
N ARG A 60 10.31 -9.51 3.51
CA ARG A 60 11.44 -8.91 4.22
C ARG A 60 12.75 -9.16 3.49
N ASP A 61 13.06 -10.42 3.15
CA ASP A 61 14.30 -10.77 2.45
C ASP A 61 14.35 -10.08 1.07
N LEU A 62 13.23 -10.05 0.36
CA LEU A 62 13.13 -9.39 -0.94
C LEU A 62 13.44 -7.88 -0.86
N VAL A 63 12.92 -7.20 0.16
CA VAL A 63 13.02 -5.74 0.31
C VAL A 63 14.33 -5.33 0.99
N LEU A 64 14.75 -6.05 2.03
CA LEU A 64 15.90 -5.69 2.84
C LEU A 64 17.21 -6.17 2.21
N ASP A 65 17.23 -7.40 1.69
CA ASP A 65 18.46 -8.02 1.17
C ASP A 65 18.58 -7.89 -0.34
N ALA A 66 17.50 -8.16 -1.09
CA ALA A 66 17.53 -8.11 -2.55
C ALA A 66 17.24 -6.71 -3.13
N GLY A 67 16.71 -5.78 -2.32
CA GLY A 67 16.40 -4.41 -2.75
C GLY A 67 15.32 -4.33 -3.82
N MET A 68 14.32 -5.20 -3.76
CA MET A 68 13.25 -5.30 -4.78
C MET A 68 11.86 -5.04 -4.19
N SER A 69 10.99 -4.42 -4.97
CA SER A 69 9.60 -4.17 -4.59
C SER A 69 8.75 -5.45 -4.64
N PRO A 70 7.91 -5.72 -3.63
CA PRO A 70 6.96 -6.83 -3.65
C PRO A 70 5.68 -6.50 -4.44
N LEU A 71 5.43 -5.21 -4.76
CA LEU A 71 4.17 -4.73 -5.31
C LEU A 71 3.73 -5.48 -6.58
N PRO A 72 4.60 -5.73 -7.58
CA PRO A 72 4.20 -6.41 -8.82
C PRO A 72 3.72 -7.86 -8.63
N ARG A 73 3.86 -8.43 -7.43
CA ARG A 73 3.38 -9.78 -7.09
C ARG A 73 2.18 -9.77 -6.14
N CYS A 74 1.92 -8.66 -5.45
CA CYS A 74 0.74 -8.53 -4.62
C CYS A 74 -0.51 -8.40 -5.50
N ASN A 75 -1.53 -9.21 -5.22
CA ASN A 75 -2.79 -9.15 -5.95
C ASN A 75 -3.65 -7.98 -5.43
N ALA A 76 -4.01 -7.05 -6.31
CA ALA A 76 -4.79 -5.87 -5.97
C ALA A 76 -6.19 -6.18 -5.42
N ALA A 77 -6.80 -7.30 -5.81
CA ALA A 77 -8.10 -7.75 -5.29
C ALA A 77 -8.06 -8.19 -3.81
N ARG A 78 -6.86 -8.26 -3.21
CA ARG A 78 -6.63 -8.59 -1.80
C ARG A 78 -6.17 -7.40 -0.98
N ALA A 79 -5.93 -6.25 -1.63
CA ALA A 79 -5.65 -5.01 -0.93
C ALA A 79 -6.94 -4.48 -0.27
N SER A 80 -6.77 -3.80 0.85
CA SER A 80 -7.87 -3.17 1.59
C SER A 80 -7.79 -1.66 1.42
N PHE A 81 -8.86 -1.04 0.93
CA PHE A 81 -8.97 0.40 0.70
C PHE A 81 -10.45 0.81 0.64
N VAL A 82 -10.72 2.11 0.81
CA VAL A 82 -12.08 2.67 0.75
C VAL A 82 -12.26 3.40 -0.58
N LEU A 83 -13.36 3.12 -1.29
CA LEU A 83 -13.73 3.83 -2.51
C LEU A 83 -14.82 4.87 -2.25
N ARG A 84 -14.74 6.01 -2.92
CA ARG A 84 -15.72 7.10 -2.86
C ARG A 84 -17.12 6.70 -3.34
N GLU A 85 -17.25 5.79 -4.32
CA GLU A 85 -18.54 5.42 -4.94
C GLU A 85 -19.59 4.94 -3.93
N ASP A 86 -19.17 4.31 -2.81
CA ASP A 86 -20.09 3.83 -1.78
C ASP A 86 -20.82 4.98 -1.03
N PHE A 87 -20.33 6.22 -1.13
CA PHE A 87 -20.89 7.39 -0.43
C PHE A 87 -21.81 8.26 -1.29
N GLU A 88 -21.53 8.40 -2.59
CA GLU A 88 -22.26 9.35 -3.46
C GLU A 88 -23.70 8.87 -3.76
N ALA A 89 -23.89 7.55 -3.93
CA ALA A 89 -25.22 6.97 -4.07
C ALA A 89 -26.09 7.16 -2.81
N LEU A 90 -25.47 7.35 -1.64
CA LEU A 90 -26.15 7.49 -0.36
C LEU A 90 -26.48 8.96 -0.03
N LEU A 91 -25.69 9.92 -0.52
CA LEU A 91 -25.80 11.35 -0.20
C LEU A 91 -26.37 12.22 -1.33
N ASN A 92 -26.51 11.68 -2.55
CA ASN A 92 -26.97 12.42 -3.73
C ASN A 92 -26.15 13.71 -3.94
N ASP A 93 -24.85 13.61 -3.67
CA ASP A 93 -23.87 14.69 -3.69
C ASP A 93 -22.67 14.23 -4.54
N VAL A 94 -22.08 15.16 -5.29
CA VAL A 94 -20.92 14.89 -6.16
C VAL A 94 -19.71 15.49 -5.48
N ARG A 95 -18.81 14.65 -4.97
CA ARG A 95 -17.57 15.13 -4.37
C ARG A 95 -16.51 15.29 -5.47
N ASP A 96 -15.61 16.25 -5.29
CA ASP A 96 -14.44 16.37 -6.17
C ASP A 96 -13.52 15.15 -6.00
N GLU A 97 -12.72 14.86 -7.03
CA GLU A 97 -11.69 13.82 -6.98
C GLU A 97 -10.69 14.14 -5.85
N PRO A 98 -10.36 13.17 -4.98
CA PRO A 98 -9.35 13.34 -3.95
C PRO A 98 -7.99 13.81 -4.52
N ASP A 99 -7.49 14.96 -4.05
CA ASP A 99 -6.09 15.33 -4.24
C ASP A 99 -5.20 14.47 -3.34
N GLN A 100 -4.51 13.50 -3.94
CA GLN A 100 -3.62 12.58 -3.25
C GLN A 100 -2.25 13.19 -2.90
N THR A 101 -1.92 14.35 -3.47
CA THR A 101 -0.58 14.97 -3.34
C THR A 101 -0.16 15.22 -1.89
N PRO A 102 -1.03 15.71 -0.98
CA PRO A 102 -0.66 15.90 0.43
C PRO A 102 -0.31 14.59 1.13
N LEU A 103 -1.12 13.55 0.94
CA LEU A 103 -0.90 12.23 1.54
C LEU A 103 0.37 11.56 1.00
N GLU A 104 0.59 11.61 -0.32
CA GLU A 104 1.82 11.07 -0.93
C GLU A 104 3.07 11.76 -0.37
N ARG A 105 3.01 13.07 -0.14
CA ARG A 105 4.12 13.81 0.46
C ARG A 105 4.38 13.40 1.90
N GLU A 106 3.33 13.29 2.71
CA GLU A 106 3.45 12.85 4.11
C GLU A 106 4.05 11.43 4.20
N LEU A 107 3.56 10.50 3.39
CA LEU A 107 4.07 9.12 3.36
C LEU A 107 5.53 9.06 2.89
N LEU A 108 5.93 9.90 1.93
CA LEU A 108 7.32 9.98 1.48
C LEU A 108 8.25 10.58 2.54
N GLU A 109 7.84 11.68 3.18
CA GLU A 109 8.60 12.31 4.26
C GLU A 109 8.79 11.35 5.44
N GLU A 110 7.74 10.59 5.80
CA GLU A 110 7.81 9.53 6.80
C GLU A 110 8.79 8.43 6.40
N ALA A 111 8.68 7.94 5.15
CA ALA A 111 9.55 6.90 4.63
C ALA A 111 11.02 7.31 4.65
N ASP A 112 11.32 8.52 4.19
CA ASP A 112 12.68 9.06 4.19
C ASP A 112 13.24 9.20 5.61
N ARG A 113 12.40 9.62 6.57
CA ARG A 113 12.78 9.68 7.99
C ARG A 113 13.11 8.30 8.54
N VAL A 114 12.23 7.31 8.36
CA VAL A 114 12.45 5.94 8.83
C VAL A 114 13.72 5.35 8.23
N ILE A 115 13.95 5.52 6.92
CA ILE A 115 15.16 5.01 6.25
C ILE A 115 16.42 5.66 6.80
N ALA A 116 16.40 6.97 7.06
CA ALA A 116 17.57 7.70 7.56
C ALA A 116 17.90 7.37 9.02
N GLU A 117 16.88 7.11 9.84
CA GLU A 117 16.99 6.90 11.28
C GLU A 117 17.11 5.43 11.68
N TYR A 118 16.87 4.46 10.78
CA TYR A 118 16.77 3.05 11.15
C TYR A 118 17.99 2.48 11.88
N ASP A 119 19.20 2.87 11.47
CA ASP A 119 20.46 2.43 12.09
C ASP A 119 20.86 3.27 13.32
N ASP A 120 20.07 4.28 13.68
CA ASP A 120 20.29 5.09 14.88
C ASP A 120 19.86 4.30 16.13
N ALA A 121 20.76 4.20 17.11
CA ALA A 121 20.54 3.46 18.34
C ALA A 121 19.38 4.03 19.19
N ASP A 122 19.05 5.31 18.99
CA ASP A 122 17.97 5.99 19.71
C ASP A 122 16.61 5.95 18.97
N ALA A 123 16.58 5.46 17.73
CA ALA A 123 15.35 5.33 16.95
C ALA A 123 14.61 4.01 17.25
N LEU A 124 13.29 4.06 17.33
CA LEU A 124 12.42 2.91 17.63
C LEU A 124 11.70 2.39 16.37
N HIS A 125 12.42 2.27 15.26
CA HIS A 125 11.89 1.74 14.00
C HIS A 125 12.03 0.22 13.97
N SER A 126 10.96 -0.49 13.63
CA SER A 126 11.03 -1.95 13.40
C SER A 126 11.44 -2.26 11.96
N GLU A 127 11.91 -3.49 11.70
CA GLU A 127 12.15 -3.94 10.32
C GLU A 127 10.93 -3.78 9.41
N ARG A 128 9.72 -3.89 9.98
CA ARG A 128 8.45 -3.70 9.27
C ARG A 128 8.23 -2.24 8.89
N ASP A 129 8.64 -1.29 9.72
CA ASP A 129 8.66 0.14 9.38
C ASP A 129 9.63 0.39 8.21
N LEU A 130 10.85 -0.17 8.27
CA LEU A 130 11.84 -0.03 7.21
C LEU A 130 11.37 -0.63 5.87
N VAL A 131 10.76 -1.81 5.91
CA VAL A 131 10.20 -2.45 4.71
C VAL A 131 9.12 -1.56 4.09
N GLN A 132 8.18 -1.06 4.89
CA GLN A 132 7.15 -0.14 4.40
C GLN A 132 7.77 1.12 3.78
N ALA A 133 8.71 1.74 4.48
CA ALA A 133 9.37 2.95 4.02
C ALA A 133 10.06 2.76 2.66
N ARG A 134 10.80 1.66 2.47
CA ARG A 134 11.41 1.33 1.17
C ARG A 134 10.38 1.13 0.07
N VAL A 135 9.29 0.40 0.38
CA VAL A 135 8.21 0.14 -0.59
C VAL A 135 7.50 1.42 -1.01
N VAL A 136 7.17 2.31 -0.07
CA VAL A 136 6.54 3.61 -0.33
C VAL A 136 7.43 4.46 -1.25
N ARG A 137 8.72 4.58 -0.89
CA ARG A 137 9.68 5.37 -1.65
C ARG A 137 9.83 4.85 -3.08
N TRP A 138 10.04 3.55 -3.27
CA TRP A 138 10.17 2.96 -4.60
C TRP A 138 8.90 3.13 -5.44
N ALA A 139 7.72 2.98 -4.83
CA ALA A 139 6.46 3.15 -5.53
C ALA A 139 6.31 4.57 -6.08
N LEU A 140 6.60 5.58 -5.28
CA LEU A 140 6.52 6.99 -5.70
C LEU A 140 7.62 7.36 -6.70
N GLU A 141 8.82 6.81 -6.56
CA GLU A 141 9.90 6.97 -7.54
C GLU A 141 9.51 6.38 -8.91
N GLU A 142 8.94 5.18 -8.95
CA GLU A 142 8.49 4.51 -10.17
C GLU A 142 7.31 5.26 -10.82
N LEU A 143 6.33 5.70 -10.04
CA LEU A 143 5.17 6.46 -10.52
C LEU A 143 5.52 7.90 -10.93
N GLY A 144 6.60 8.47 -10.40
CA GLY A 144 7.15 9.75 -10.86
C GLY A 144 7.88 9.65 -12.20
N GLN A 145 8.33 8.45 -12.58
CA GLN A 145 8.94 8.15 -13.88
C GLN A 145 7.91 7.75 -14.94
N LEU A 146 6.74 7.25 -14.53
CA LEU A 146 5.64 6.94 -15.42
C LEU A 146 4.96 8.24 -15.90
N PRO A 147 4.69 8.40 -17.21
CA PRO A 147 3.93 9.55 -17.69
C PRO A 147 2.55 9.53 -17.03
N THR A 148 2.19 10.63 -16.37
CA THR A 148 0.85 10.84 -15.83
C THR A 148 -0.16 10.79 -16.98
N ALA A 149 -0.98 9.74 -16.99
CA ALA A 149 -2.06 9.53 -17.97
C ALA A 149 -3.27 10.41 -17.66
#